data_AF-A0A956VKK9-F1
#
_entry.id   AF-A0A956VKK9-F1
#
_cell.length_a   1.000
_cell.length_b   1.000
_cell.length_c   1.000
_cell.angle_alpha   90.00
_cell.angle_beta   90.00
_cell.angle_gamma   90.00
#
_symmetry.space_group_name_H-M   'P 1'
#
loop_
_entity.id
_entity.type
_entity.pdbx_description
1 polymer ?
#
loop_
_entity_poly.entity_id
_entity_poly.type
_entity_poly.pdbx_seq_one_letter_code
_entity_poly.pdbx_strand_id
1 'polypeptide(L)'
;SENKAKNGGAVYAVQGSVHLLESTFSENSAITGGAIYNTGTIEVLNSTISGNEGGGLLNEGDATVRHATFADNASVGVAGILNTPSASLSIANTAIATGEFGVNCELNGTVNGPPGSNLSDDGSCDVPAFVKVEALLLGPLANNGGPTFTHLPATGSPVIDAGNLGTCLSDDQRGEPRPTNAGCDIGAVEVEEVPFVPAGDLFLPNLAAQVDHP
;
A
#
# COMPACT_ATOMS: atom_id res chain seq x y z
N SER A 1 -4.05 -15.68 1.29
CA SER A 1 -2.86 -15.83 0.45
C SER A 1 -2.94 -17.16 -0.29
N GLU A 2 -2.09 -17.36 -1.31
CA GLU A 2 -1.89 -18.65 -2.01
C GLU A 2 -3.14 -19.24 -2.68
N ASN A 3 -4.17 -18.43 -2.91
CA ASN A 3 -5.40 -18.91 -3.54
C ASN A 3 -5.22 -19.00 -5.07
N LYS A 4 -5.86 -19.99 -5.69
CA LYS A 4 -5.88 -20.16 -7.16
C LYS A 4 -7.31 -20.14 -7.67
N ALA A 5 -7.62 -19.22 -8.57
CA ALA A 5 -8.95 -19.08 -9.14
C ALA A 5 -8.90 -18.78 -10.64
N LYS A 6 -10.06 -18.83 -11.32
CA LYS A 6 -10.17 -18.30 -12.68
C LYS A 6 -10.17 -16.77 -12.67
N ASN A 7 -10.93 -16.18 -11.76
CA ASN A 7 -11.08 -14.74 -11.58
C ASN A 7 -10.94 -14.40 -10.09
N GLY A 8 -10.27 -13.29 -9.75
CA GLY A 8 -10.18 -12.81 -8.37
C GLY A 8 -9.52 -13.81 -7.44
N GLY A 9 -8.20 -13.97 -7.52
CA GLY A 9 -7.50 -15.04 -6.81
C GLY A 9 -7.83 -15.09 -5.32
N ALA A 10 -7.88 -13.93 -4.65
CA ALA A 10 -8.38 -13.82 -3.28
C ALA A 10 -9.82 -13.31 -3.20
N VAL A 11 -10.15 -12.26 -3.94
CA VAL A 11 -11.44 -11.57 -3.84
C VAL A 11 -12.04 -11.36 -5.22
N TYR A 12 -13.29 -11.80 -5.39
CA TYR A 12 -14.15 -11.38 -6.49
C TYR A 12 -15.36 -10.63 -5.94
N ALA A 13 -15.33 -9.30 -6.02
CA ALA A 13 -16.40 -8.43 -5.55
C ALA A 13 -17.46 -8.24 -6.64
N VAL A 14 -18.63 -8.84 -6.43
CA VAL A 14 -19.80 -8.77 -7.33
C VAL A 14 -21.00 -8.24 -6.54
N GLN A 15 -21.65 -7.18 -7.04
CA GLN A 15 -22.88 -6.59 -6.49
C GLN A 15 -22.86 -6.35 -4.96
N GLY A 16 -22.67 -5.10 -4.55
CA GLY A 16 -22.59 -4.70 -3.14
C GLY A 16 -21.26 -4.03 -2.80
N SER A 17 -21.09 -3.65 -1.54
CA SER A 17 -19.87 -3.01 -1.02
C SER A 17 -19.00 -4.04 -0.30
N VAL A 18 -17.71 -4.10 -0.64
CA VAL A 18 -16.69 -4.90 0.04
C VAL A 18 -15.66 -3.96 0.66
N HIS A 19 -15.38 -4.12 1.96
CA HIS A 19 -14.36 -3.34 2.66
C HIS A 19 -13.19 -4.26 3.01
N LEU A 20 -12.01 -3.95 2.47
CA LEU A 20 -10.75 -4.62 2.72
C LEU A 20 -9.86 -3.66 3.52
N LEU A 21 -9.75 -3.92 4.82
CA LEU A 21 -9.06 -3.07 5.79
C LEU A 21 -7.89 -3.83 6.37
N GLU A 22 -6.73 -3.19 6.53
CA GLU A 22 -5.59 -3.72 7.31
C GLU A 22 -5.15 -5.14 6.86
N SER A 23 -5.32 -5.42 5.57
CA SER A 23 -5.28 -6.77 5.03
C SER A 23 -4.09 -7.00 4.11
N THR A 24 -3.61 -8.26 4.08
CA THR A 24 -2.58 -8.69 3.13
C THR A 24 -3.14 -9.69 2.14
N PHE A 25 -3.10 -9.33 0.87
CA PHE A 25 -3.42 -10.22 -0.24
C PHE A 25 -2.13 -10.60 -0.94
N SER A 26 -1.60 -11.77 -0.61
CA SER A 26 -0.34 -12.23 -1.17
C SER A 26 -0.39 -13.57 -1.88
N GLU A 27 0.46 -13.72 -2.89
CA GLU A 27 0.71 -14.99 -3.59
C GLU A 27 -0.56 -15.64 -4.18
N ASN A 28 -1.59 -14.85 -4.48
CA ASN A 28 -2.80 -15.35 -5.12
C ASN A 28 -2.59 -15.37 -6.64
N SER A 29 -3.22 -16.32 -7.32
CA SER A 29 -3.06 -16.53 -8.76
C SER A 29 -4.43 -16.66 -9.43
N ALA A 30 -4.66 -15.82 -10.45
CA ALA A 30 -5.83 -15.94 -11.32
C ALA A 30 -5.51 -15.52 -12.75
N ILE A 31 -6.34 -15.94 -13.71
CA ILE A 31 -6.22 -15.49 -15.11
C ILE A 31 -6.58 -14.00 -15.22
N THR A 32 -7.46 -13.52 -14.33
CA THR A 32 -8.00 -12.17 -14.37
C THR A 32 -8.21 -11.66 -12.95
N GLY A 33 -7.53 -10.56 -12.58
CA GLY A 33 -7.51 -10.02 -11.21
C GLY A 33 -6.81 -10.97 -10.24
N GLY A 34 -5.49 -11.06 -10.33
CA GLY A 34 -4.64 -12.00 -9.57
C GLY A 34 -4.91 -11.98 -8.07
N ALA A 35 -4.99 -10.79 -7.46
CA ALA A 35 -5.46 -10.65 -6.09
C ALA A 35 -6.96 -10.33 -6.04
N ILE A 36 -7.37 -9.22 -6.65
CA ILE A 36 -8.71 -8.65 -6.54
C ILE A 36 -9.30 -8.42 -7.94
N TYR A 37 -10.54 -8.88 -8.13
CA TYR A 37 -11.38 -8.49 -9.26
C TYR A 37 -12.65 -7.81 -8.73
N ASN A 38 -12.90 -6.57 -9.15
CA ASN A 38 -14.07 -5.79 -8.76
C ASN A 38 -14.98 -5.51 -9.96
N THR A 39 -16.24 -5.92 -9.88
CA THR A 39 -17.32 -5.48 -10.77
C THR A 39 -18.46 -4.79 -9.99
N GLY A 40 -18.24 -4.49 -8.70
CA GLY A 40 -19.18 -3.83 -7.80
C GLY A 40 -18.53 -2.61 -7.15
N THR A 41 -18.69 -2.45 -5.84
CA THR A 41 -18.02 -1.39 -5.07
C THR A 41 -17.02 -2.00 -4.09
N ILE A 42 -15.79 -1.49 -4.06
CA ILE A 42 -14.74 -1.94 -3.13
C ILE A 42 -14.02 -0.78 -2.48
N GLU A 43 -13.68 -0.94 -1.20
CA GLU A 43 -12.74 -0.07 -0.48
C GLU A 43 -11.53 -0.89 -0.04
N VAL A 44 -10.33 -0.43 -0.39
CA VAL A 44 -9.06 -1.02 -0.01
C VAL A 44 -8.30 0.03 0.80
N LEU A 45 -8.27 -0.14 2.12
CA LEU A 45 -7.66 0.81 3.04
C LEU A 45 -6.56 0.13 3.85
N ASN A 46 -5.41 0.81 4.06
CA ASN A 46 -4.32 0.32 4.91
C ASN A 46 -3.90 -1.13 4.57
N SER A 47 -3.79 -1.46 3.29
CA SER A 47 -3.66 -2.86 2.85
C SER A 47 -2.45 -3.08 1.95
N THR A 48 -1.86 -4.27 2.07
CA THR A 48 -0.74 -4.72 1.24
C THR A 48 -1.22 -5.75 0.22
N ILE A 49 -0.96 -5.51 -1.06
CA ILE A 49 -1.27 -6.41 -2.18
C ILE A 49 0.06 -6.79 -2.82
N SER A 50 0.55 -8.00 -2.54
CA SER A 50 1.93 -8.38 -2.84
C SER A 50 2.12 -9.73 -3.53
N GLY A 51 2.96 -9.81 -4.55
CA GLY A 51 3.34 -11.11 -5.13
C GLY A 51 2.19 -11.89 -5.78
N ASN A 52 1.15 -11.21 -6.27
CA ASN A 52 0.01 -11.89 -6.91
C ASN A 52 0.24 -12.06 -8.43
N GLU A 53 -0.11 -13.24 -8.94
CA GLU A 53 -0.01 -13.61 -10.35
C GLU A 53 -1.34 -13.36 -11.08
N GLY A 54 -1.30 -12.58 -12.16
CA GLY A 54 -2.48 -12.06 -12.86
C GLY A 54 -2.88 -10.65 -12.43
N GLY A 55 -1.99 -9.95 -11.72
CA GLY A 55 -2.14 -8.55 -11.29
C GLY A 55 -2.72 -8.35 -9.89
N GLY A 56 -2.58 -7.14 -9.35
CA GLY A 56 -3.07 -6.77 -8.02
C GLY A 56 -4.57 -6.50 -7.99
N LEU A 57 -5.04 -5.54 -8.78
CA LEU A 57 -6.44 -5.13 -8.85
C LEU A 57 -6.89 -4.97 -10.31
N LEU A 58 -7.92 -5.72 -10.70
CA LEU A 58 -8.75 -5.40 -11.86
C LEU A 58 -10.03 -4.72 -11.39
N ASN A 59 -10.25 -3.48 -11.84
CA ASN A 59 -11.45 -2.70 -11.57
C ASN A 59 -12.32 -2.51 -12.82
N GLU A 60 -13.54 -3.03 -12.74
CA GLU A 60 -14.65 -2.85 -13.69
C GLU A 60 -15.87 -2.19 -13.04
N GLY A 61 -15.75 -1.75 -11.78
CA GLY A 61 -16.78 -1.04 -11.03
C GLY A 61 -16.24 0.21 -10.33
N ASP A 62 -16.69 0.45 -9.09
CA ASP A 62 -16.24 1.56 -8.26
C ASP A 62 -15.22 1.05 -7.23
N ALA A 63 -14.02 1.64 -7.22
CA ALA A 63 -12.98 1.32 -6.26
C ALA A 63 -12.52 2.56 -5.51
N THR A 64 -12.36 2.46 -4.20
CA THR A 64 -11.59 3.41 -3.38
C THR A 64 -10.35 2.71 -2.86
N VAL A 65 -9.18 3.26 -3.13
CA VAL A 65 -7.89 2.71 -2.70
C VAL A 65 -7.12 3.79 -1.96
N ARG A 66 -6.77 3.55 -0.70
CA ARG A 66 -6.08 4.56 0.10
C ARG A 66 -5.13 3.95 1.11
N HIS A 67 -3.92 4.52 1.22
CA HIS A 67 -2.87 3.94 2.08
C HIS A 67 -2.66 2.47 1.77
N ALA A 68 -2.46 2.15 0.49
CA ALA A 68 -2.22 0.78 0.04
C ALA A 68 -0.84 0.65 -0.59
N THR A 69 -0.26 -0.54 -0.47
CA THR A 69 1.01 -0.88 -1.12
C THR A 69 0.79 -2.03 -2.08
N PHE A 70 1.03 -1.80 -3.37
CA PHE A 70 1.05 -2.82 -4.41
C PHE A 70 2.51 -3.12 -4.75
N ALA A 71 2.99 -4.31 -4.42
CA ALA A 71 4.38 -4.68 -4.59
C ALA A 71 4.54 -6.05 -5.25
N ASP A 72 5.55 -6.26 -6.09
CA ASP A 72 5.93 -7.58 -6.61
C ASP A 72 4.83 -8.39 -7.32
N ASN A 73 3.66 -7.79 -7.62
CA ASN A 73 2.62 -8.43 -8.40
C ASN A 73 3.10 -8.59 -9.85
N ALA A 74 2.58 -9.58 -10.57
CA ALA A 74 3.02 -9.91 -11.92
C ALA A 74 1.83 -10.18 -12.85
N SER A 75 1.96 -9.74 -14.11
CA SER A 75 1.00 -10.00 -15.19
C SER A 75 1.63 -9.73 -16.55
N VAL A 76 1.18 -10.40 -17.61
CA VAL A 76 1.67 -10.12 -18.98
C VAL A 76 1.27 -8.71 -19.46
N GLY A 77 0.24 -8.10 -18.86
CA GLY A 77 -0.19 -6.74 -19.15
C GLY A 77 0.04 -5.82 -17.96
N VAL A 78 -0.97 -5.73 -17.10
CA VAL A 78 -0.99 -4.82 -15.94
C VAL A 78 -0.85 -5.62 -14.67
N ALA A 79 0.23 -5.33 -13.92
CA ALA A 79 0.58 -6.03 -12.71
C ALA A 79 0.03 -5.33 -11.46
N GLY A 80 -0.10 -4.00 -11.45
CA GLY A 80 -0.64 -3.27 -10.30
C GLY A 80 -2.16 -3.11 -10.40
N ILE A 81 -2.60 -2.00 -11.00
CA ILE A 81 -4.01 -1.63 -11.09
C ILE A 81 -4.44 -1.45 -12.55
N LEU A 82 -5.38 -2.29 -13.00
CA LEU A 82 -6.11 -2.08 -14.25
C LEU A 82 -7.49 -1.48 -13.94
N ASN A 83 -7.70 -0.23 -14.33
CA ASN A 83 -8.99 0.46 -14.21
C ASN A 83 -9.61 0.61 -15.61
N THR A 84 -10.64 -0.19 -15.90
CA THR A 84 -11.24 -0.27 -17.24
C THR A 84 -12.05 0.98 -17.61
N PRO A 85 -12.34 1.22 -18.91
CA PRO A 85 -12.94 2.48 -19.37
C PRO A 85 -14.27 2.90 -18.71
N SER A 86 -15.08 1.94 -18.25
CA SER A 86 -16.35 2.22 -17.57
C SER A 86 -16.25 2.31 -16.04
N ALA A 87 -15.06 2.06 -15.49
CA ALA A 87 -14.84 1.98 -14.05
C ALA A 87 -14.44 3.34 -13.44
N SER A 88 -14.62 3.47 -12.13
CA SER A 88 -14.21 4.63 -11.35
C SER A 88 -13.23 4.21 -10.25
N LEU A 89 -12.13 4.94 -10.13
CA LEU A 89 -11.11 4.75 -9.11
C LEU A 89 -10.91 6.04 -8.33
N SER A 90 -11.22 6.03 -7.04
CA SER A 90 -10.80 7.04 -6.08
C SER A 90 -9.51 6.58 -5.40
N ILE A 91 -8.39 7.32 -5.56
CA ILE A 91 -7.08 6.87 -5.10
C ILE A 91 -6.25 7.98 -4.44
N ALA A 92 -5.67 7.70 -3.29
CA ALA A 92 -4.79 8.61 -2.56
C ALA A 92 -3.77 7.85 -1.70
N ASN A 93 -2.59 8.42 -1.47
CA ASN A 93 -1.55 7.89 -0.59
C ASN A 93 -1.23 6.42 -0.84
N THR A 94 -1.18 6.00 -2.11
CA THR A 94 -0.94 4.62 -2.53
C THR A 94 0.40 4.50 -3.26
N ALA A 95 1.13 3.44 -2.93
CA ALA A 95 2.43 3.07 -3.48
C ALA A 95 2.26 1.89 -4.44
N ILE A 96 2.78 1.98 -5.67
CA ILE A 96 2.74 0.89 -6.66
C ILE A 96 4.14 0.65 -7.24
N ALA A 97 4.77 -0.47 -6.88
CA ALA A 97 6.04 -0.94 -7.41
C ALA A 97 5.97 -2.44 -7.68
N THR A 98 5.46 -2.80 -8.86
CA THR A 98 5.23 -4.20 -9.20
C THR A 98 6.49 -4.93 -9.68
N GLY A 99 6.39 -6.25 -9.85
CA GLY A 99 7.53 -7.09 -10.21
C GLY A 99 7.99 -6.91 -11.66
N GLU A 100 8.93 -7.75 -12.10
CA GLU A 100 9.59 -7.64 -13.41
C GLU A 100 8.64 -7.81 -14.62
N PHE A 101 7.44 -8.35 -14.41
CA PHE A 101 6.49 -8.66 -15.48
C PHE A 101 5.21 -7.83 -15.37
N GLY A 102 5.03 -6.95 -16.34
CA GLY A 102 3.85 -6.09 -16.48
C GLY A 102 4.12 -4.65 -16.05
N VAL A 103 3.17 -3.77 -16.31
CA VAL A 103 3.22 -2.37 -15.89
C VAL A 103 2.44 -2.16 -14.59
N ASN A 104 2.80 -1.13 -13.82
CA ASN A 104 2.10 -0.78 -12.59
C ASN A 104 0.63 -0.43 -12.82
N CYS A 105 0.32 0.30 -13.89
CA CYS A 105 -1.04 0.74 -14.13
C CYS A 105 -1.45 0.76 -15.60
N GLU A 106 -2.75 0.57 -15.80
CA GLU A 106 -3.46 1.04 -16.98
C GLU A 106 -4.79 1.62 -16.51
N LEU A 107 -4.92 2.95 -16.54
CA LEU A 107 -6.02 3.69 -15.92
C LEU A 107 -6.92 4.35 -16.97
N ASN A 108 -7.64 3.54 -17.74
CA ASN A 108 -8.49 4.01 -18.83
C ASN A 108 -9.86 4.53 -18.39
N GLY A 109 -10.29 4.21 -17.16
CA GLY A 109 -11.53 4.71 -16.54
C GLY A 109 -11.38 6.07 -15.87
N THR A 110 -12.39 6.47 -15.10
CA THR A 110 -12.31 7.69 -14.29
C THR A 110 -11.34 7.49 -13.13
N VAL A 111 -10.43 8.44 -12.93
CA VAL A 111 -9.52 8.48 -11.77
C VAL A 111 -9.74 9.79 -11.01
N ASN A 112 -10.07 9.67 -9.74
CA ASN A 112 -10.25 10.77 -8.80
C ASN A 112 -9.20 10.65 -7.70
N GLY A 113 -8.40 11.69 -7.48
CA GLY A 113 -7.39 11.69 -6.44
C GLY A 113 -6.70 13.05 -6.35
N PRO A 114 -6.20 13.46 -5.17
CA PRO A 114 -5.38 14.67 -5.08
C PRO A 114 -4.15 14.53 -5.99
N PRO A 115 -3.78 15.58 -6.76
CA PRO A 115 -2.62 15.51 -7.64
C PRO A 115 -1.34 15.14 -6.88
N GLY A 116 -0.57 14.20 -7.43
CA GLY A 116 0.68 13.71 -6.87
C GLY A 116 0.60 13.06 -5.49
N SER A 117 -0.58 12.59 -5.06
CA SER A 117 -0.74 11.89 -3.77
C SER A 117 -0.36 10.42 -3.80
N ASN A 118 0.01 9.87 -4.96
CA ASN A 118 0.37 8.47 -5.14
C ASN A 118 1.71 8.36 -5.86
N LEU A 119 2.46 7.28 -5.61
CA LEU A 119 3.76 7.06 -6.24
C LEU A 119 3.79 5.74 -7.02
N SER A 120 4.46 5.76 -8.17
CA SER A 120 4.77 4.58 -8.98
C SER A 120 6.21 4.62 -9.48
N ASP A 121 6.82 3.48 -9.80
CA ASP A 121 8.23 3.40 -10.18
C ASP A 121 8.50 3.21 -11.69
N ASP A 122 7.47 2.97 -12.50
CA ASP A 122 7.63 2.70 -13.94
C ASP A 122 7.02 3.79 -14.87
N GLY A 123 6.25 4.73 -14.30
CA GLY A 123 5.58 5.81 -15.03
C GLY A 123 4.35 5.42 -15.84
N SER A 124 3.88 4.16 -15.75
CA SER A 124 2.68 3.71 -16.45
C SER A 124 1.38 4.27 -15.87
N CYS A 125 1.40 4.69 -14.61
CA CYS A 125 0.31 5.39 -13.94
C CYS A 125 0.26 6.88 -14.39
N ASP A 126 0.15 7.14 -15.68
CA ASP A 126 0.26 8.48 -16.29
C ASP A 126 -1.04 9.29 -16.16
N VAL A 127 -1.37 9.67 -14.92
CA VAL A 127 -2.51 10.53 -14.55
C VAL A 127 -2.10 11.52 -13.48
N PRO A 128 -2.77 12.69 -13.33
CA PRO A 128 -2.36 13.73 -12.38
C PRO A 128 -2.25 13.28 -10.92
N ALA A 129 -2.98 12.24 -10.52
CA ALA A 129 -2.96 11.71 -9.15
C ALA A 129 -1.65 11.01 -8.78
N PHE A 130 -0.78 10.69 -9.75
CA PHE A 130 0.46 9.96 -9.56
C PHE A 130 1.70 10.82 -9.87
N VAL A 131 2.79 10.53 -9.16
CA VAL A 131 4.14 10.96 -9.50
C VAL A 131 5.00 9.73 -9.73
N LYS A 132 5.77 9.71 -10.82
CA LYS A 132 6.79 8.69 -11.06
C LYS A 132 8.02 8.99 -10.18
N VAL A 133 8.53 7.97 -9.51
CA VAL A 133 9.87 7.94 -8.92
C VAL A 133 10.72 6.84 -9.56
N GLU A 134 12.02 6.79 -9.27
CA GLU A 134 12.88 5.73 -9.80
C GLU A 134 12.79 4.42 -9.01
N ALA A 135 12.51 4.49 -7.70
CA ALA A 135 12.28 3.34 -6.84
C ALA A 135 11.53 3.76 -5.58
N LEU A 136 10.62 2.91 -5.10
CA LEU A 136 9.90 3.15 -3.83
C LEU A 136 10.70 2.73 -2.58
N LEU A 137 11.80 1.99 -2.74
CA LEU A 137 12.66 1.55 -1.63
C LEU A 137 11.86 0.86 -0.50
N LEU A 138 11.05 -0.12 -0.88
CA LEU A 138 10.27 -0.94 0.04
C LEU A 138 11.08 -2.15 0.51
N GLY A 139 11.01 -2.47 1.81
CA GLY A 139 11.52 -3.73 2.34
C GLY A 139 10.73 -4.94 1.81
N PRO A 140 11.21 -6.18 2.03
CA PRO A 140 10.48 -7.38 1.63
C PRO A 140 9.16 -7.51 2.38
N LEU A 141 8.22 -8.29 1.82
CA LEU A 141 7.01 -8.69 2.54
C LEU A 141 7.42 -9.50 3.78
N ALA A 142 7.19 -8.94 4.97
CA ALA A 142 7.66 -9.54 6.21
C ALA A 142 6.71 -9.24 7.38
N ASN A 143 6.93 -9.92 8.50
CA ASN A 143 6.33 -9.55 9.76
C ASN A 143 7.03 -8.31 10.33
N ASN A 144 6.47 -7.13 10.07
CA ASN A 144 6.96 -5.84 10.57
C ASN A 144 6.12 -5.32 11.76
N GLY A 145 5.44 -6.23 12.47
CA GLY A 145 4.45 -5.91 13.50
C GLY A 145 3.01 -5.94 12.98
N GLY A 146 2.05 -5.76 13.89
CA GLY A 146 0.63 -5.77 13.56
C GLY A 146 0.05 -7.16 13.23
N PRO A 147 -1.20 -7.21 12.72
CA PRO A 147 -1.91 -8.46 12.48
C PRO A 147 -1.59 -9.15 11.15
N THR A 148 -0.98 -8.45 10.18
CA THR A 148 -0.68 -8.98 8.84
C THR A 148 0.70 -8.54 8.34
N PHE A 149 1.26 -9.22 7.31
CA PHE A 149 2.57 -8.88 6.77
C PHE A 149 2.55 -7.61 5.94
N THR A 150 3.64 -6.86 5.93
CA THR A 150 3.70 -5.58 5.22
C THR A 150 5.02 -5.42 4.49
N HIS A 151 5.09 -4.42 3.61
CA HIS A 151 6.35 -3.89 3.08
C HIS A 151 6.71 -2.61 3.86
N LEU A 152 7.63 -2.71 4.81
CA LEU A 152 8.11 -1.55 5.56
C LEU A 152 8.99 -0.66 4.66
N PRO A 153 8.70 0.65 4.50
CA PRO A 153 9.58 1.54 3.76
C PRO A 153 10.99 1.57 4.36
N ALA A 154 12.02 1.50 3.52
CA ALA A 154 13.40 1.63 3.95
C ALA A 154 13.77 3.09 4.22
N THR A 155 14.83 3.32 5.01
CA THR A 155 15.38 4.66 5.23
C THR A 155 15.68 5.38 3.91
N GLY A 156 15.17 6.61 3.78
CA GLY A 156 15.31 7.42 2.56
C GLY A 156 14.33 7.07 1.45
N SER A 157 13.35 6.20 1.72
CA SER A 157 12.25 5.94 0.79
C SER A 157 11.51 7.22 0.44
N PRO A 158 11.17 7.47 -0.85
CA PRO A 158 10.40 8.63 -1.25
C PRO A 158 8.94 8.61 -0.79
N VAL A 159 8.49 7.51 -0.18
CA VAL A 159 7.13 7.40 0.37
C VAL A 159 7.00 8.01 1.75
N ILE A 160 8.12 8.20 2.47
CA ILE A 160 8.14 8.71 3.85
C ILE A 160 7.74 10.19 3.85
N ASP A 161 6.81 10.57 4.73
CA ASP A 161 6.25 11.92 4.88
C ASP A 161 5.64 12.51 3.57
N ALA A 162 5.42 11.69 2.53
CA ALA A 162 5.05 12.15 1.19
C ALA A 162 3.54 12.17 0.95
N GLY A 163 2.74 11.66 1.88
CA GLY A 163 1.31 11.52 1.77
C GLY A 163 0.56 12.86 1.80
N ASN A 164 -0.56 12.90 1.11
CA ASN A 164 -1.49 14.01 1.19
C ASN A 164 -2.21 14.03 2.55
N LEU A 165 -1.90 15.05 3.36
CA LEU A 165 -2.45 15.27 4.70
C LEU A 165 -3.98 15.28 4.79
N GLY A 166 -4.66 15.80 3.76
CA GLY A 166 -6.13 15.84 3.70
C GLY A 166 -6.78 14.46 3.54
N THR A 167 -5.99 13.42 3.26
CA THR A 167 -6.45 12.05 3.03
C THR A 167 -5.78 11.03 3.98
N CYS A 168 -5.01 11.48 4.98
CA CYS A 168 -4.42 10.58 5.97
C CYS A 168 -5.50 9.79 6.72
N LEU A 169 -5.24 8.50 6.94
CA LEU A 169 -5.97 7.68 7.90
C LEU A 169 -5.36 7.85 9.29
N SER A 170 -6.11 7.51 10.35
CA SER A 170 -5.67 7.66 11.74
C SER A 170 -4.60 6.67 12.15
N ASP A 171 -4.62 5.49 11.53
CA ASP A 171 -3.74 4.37 11.83
C ASP A 171 -3.23 3.76 10.52
N ASP A 172 -2.13 3.01 10.59
CA ASP A 172 -1.59 2.23 9.48
C ASP A 172 -2.09 0.76 9.50
N GLN A 173 -1.62 -0.08 8.57
CA GLN A 173 -2.00 -1.49 8.49
C GLN A 173 -1.73 -2.30 9.77
N ARG A 174 -0.77 -1.87 10.58
CA ARG A 174 -0.34 -2.56 11.81
C ARG A 174 -1.17 -2.12 13.01
N GLY A 175 -1.99 -1.07 12.86
CA GLY A 175 -2.70 -0.41 13.94
C GLY A 175 -1.85 0.63 14.67
N GLU A 176 -0.73 1.07 14.08
CA GLU A 176 0.10 2.13 14.65
C GLU A 176 -0.44 3.52 14.22
N PRO A 177 -0.31 4.56 15.06
CA PRO A 177 -0.82 5.89 14.76
C PRO A 177 -0.22 6.48 13.47
N ARG A 178 -1.01 7.33 12.79
CA ARG A 178 -0.61 8.07 11.60
C ARG A 178 -1.21 9.49 11.60
N PRO A 179 -0.45 10.54 11.23
CA PRO A 179 1.00 10.52 11.03
C PRO A 179 1.77 10.49 12.35
N THR A 180 3.01 9.98 12.35
CA THR A 180 3.89 10.03 13.54
C THR A 180 4.89 11.19 13.55
N ASN A 181 5.02 11.88 12.42
CA ASN A 181 6.00 12.93 12.12
C ASN A 181 5.36 14.08 11.32
N ALA A 182 5.99 14.56 10.24
CA ALA A 182 5.61 15.80 9.55
C ALA A 182 4.48 15.59 8.52
N GLY A 183 4.37 14.39 7.98
CA GLY A 183 3.39 13.93 7.01
C GLY A 183 2.96 12.50 7.31
N CYS A 184 1.92 12.00 6.65
CA CYS A 184 1.73 10.54 6.64
C CYS A 184 2.51 9.95 5.49
N ASP A 185 2.92 8.71 5.62
CA ASP A 185 3.59 7.99 4.55
C ASP A 185 2.60 7.60 3.44
N ILE A 186 3.10 7.51 2.21
CA ILE A 186 2.39 6.87 1.11
C ILE A 186 2.51 5.36 1.26
N GLY A 187 1.38 4.66 1.27
CA GLY A 187 1.33 3.21 1.36
C GLY A 187 0.71 2.68 2.65
N ALA A 188 0.81 1.37 2.85
CA ALA A 188 0.11 0.68 3.94
C ALA A 188 0.72 0.90 5.34
N VAL A 189 1.96 1.36 5.41
CA VAL A 189 2.75 1.45 6.64
C VAL A 189 3.18 2.89 6.89
N GLU A 190 3.12 3.30 8.15
CA GLU A 190 3.70 4.55 8.65
C GLU A 190 5.06 4.25 9.31
N VAL A 191 6.14 4.87 8.82
CA VAL A 191 7.45 4.75 9.46
C VAL A 191 7.51 5.66 10.67
N GLU A 192 7.74 5.07 11.84
CA GLU A 192 8.16 5.85 12.99
C GLU A 192 9.62 6.27 12.80
N GLU A 193 9.85 7.53 12.42
CA GLU A 193 11.19 8.09 12.54
C GLU A 193 11.48 8.35 14.03
N VAL A 194 12.42 7.60 14.59
CA VAL A 194 12.95 7.90 15.94
C VAL A 194 13.54 9.31 15.87
N PRO A 195 13.05 10.29 16.66
CA PRO A 195 13.60 11.63 16.63
C PRO A 195 15.10 11.53 16.89
N PHE A 196 15.90 12.09 15.97
CA PHE A 196 17.33 12.15 16.13
C PHE A 196 17.64 12.89 17.44
N VAL A 197 17.97 12.14 18.49
CA VAL A 197 18.58 12.70 19.70
C VAL A 197 20.06 12.81 19.38
N PRO A 198 20.62 14.03 19.23
CA PRO A 198 22.06 14.18 19.08
C PRO A 198 22.74 13.47 20.25
N ALA A 199 23.85 12.77 20.01
CA ALA A 199 24.54 11.95 21.00
C ALA A 199 24.95 12.68 22.31
N GLY A 200 24.74 14.01 22.40
CA GLY A 200 24.93 14.81 23.60
C GLY A 200 23.76 14.82 24.61
N ASP A 201 22.55 14.39 24.23
CA ASP A 201 21.35 14.50 25.09
C ASP A 201 20.82 13.15 25.60
N LEU A 202 21.63 12.09 25.57
CA LEU A 202 21.34 10.85 26.28
C LEU A 202 21.39 11.07 27.80
N PHE A 203 20.30 11.57 28.37
CA PHE A 203 19.96 11.27 29.75
C PHE A 203 19.66 9.78 29.83
N LEU A 204 20.69 8.98 30.10
CA LEU A 204 20.51 7.60 30.55
C LEU A 204 19.58 7.66 31.76
N PRO A 205 18.38 7.05 31.74
CA PRO A 205 17.59 6.91 32.95
C PRO A 205 18.47 6.20 33.97
N ASN A 206 18.68 6.88 35.09
CA ASN A 206 19.58 6.50 36.15
C ASN A 206 19.26 5.07 36.59
N LEU A 207 20.12 4.10 36.25
CA LEU A 207 20.12 2.78 36.84
C LEU A 207 20.71 2.90 38.26
N ALA A 208 20.06 3.69 39.11
CA ALA A 208 20.39 3.82 40.51
C ALA A 208 19.68 2.70 41.27
N ALA A 209 20.44 1.62 41.48
CA ALA A 209 20.48 0.80 42.67
C ALA A 209 19.15 0.57 43.41
N GLN A 210 18.55 -0.61 43.19
CA GLN A 210 17.83 -1.31 44.25
C GLN A 210 18.87 -1.76 45.29
N VAL A 211 19.11 -0.91 46.29
CA VAL A 211 19.63 -1.34 47.59
C VAL A 211 18.41 -1.74 48.41
N ASP A 212 18.20 -3.03 48.59
CA ASP A 212 17.38 -3.53 49.69
C ASP A 212 18.22 -4.49 50.54
N HIS A 213 18.65 -3.96 51.68
CA HIS A 213 18.97 -4.68 52.92
C HIS A 213 18.36 -3.84 54.04
N PRO A 214 17.78 -4.45 55.10
CA PRO A 214 18.34 -5.59 55.82
C PRO A 214 17.51 -6.88 55.78
#